data_AF-A0AAV2TGV8-F1
#
_entry.id   AF-A0AAV2TGV8-F1
#
_cell.length_a   1.000
_cell.length_b   1.000
_cell.length_c   1.000
_cell.angle_alpha   90.00
_cell.angle_beta   90.00
_cell.angle_gamma   90.00
#
_symmetry.space_group_name_H-M   'P 1'
#
loop_
_entity.id
_entity.type
_entity.pdbx_description
1 polymer ?
#
loop_
_entity_poly.entity_id
_entity_poly.type
_entity_poly.pdbx_seq_one_letter_code
_entity_poly.pdbx_strand_id
1 'polypeptide(L)'
;MNALFAVLFIVVATQATSDTNDKWCDLCKDCLQQVKEIIVAKGEDKDILAAIDKYCRKVLDVDGCKRYWRYYLPDLKEDGEDIDPELYCQRALQCQPQQPPQQIATD
;
A
#
# COMPACT_ATOMS: atom_id res chain seq x y z
N MET A 1 -30.52 -4.29 43.60
CA MET A 1 -29.12 -4.78 43.52
C MET A 1 -29.15 -6.20 42.97
N ASN A 2 -28.84 -6.40 41.69
CA ASN A 2 -27.93 -7.44 41.21
C ASN A 2 -27.78 -7.29 39.68
N ALA A 3 -26.58 -6.95 39.24
CA ALA A 3 -26.28 -6.69 37.83
C ALA A 3 -25.97 -8.01 37.12
N LEU A 4 -26.77 -8.38 36.13
CA LEU A 4 -26.36 -9.31 35.09
C LEU A 4 -26.93 -8.79 33.76
N PHE A 5 -26.28 -7.74 33.27
CA PHE A 5 -26.47 -7.23 31.92
C PHE A 5 -26.11 -8.34 30.94
N ALA A 6 -27.13 -8.96 30.33
CA ALA A 6 -26.97 -9.73 29.11
C ALA A 6 -26.63 -8.76 27.98
N VAL A 7 -25.35 -8.38 27.89
CA VAL A 7 -24.82 -7.69 26.72
C VAL A 7 -24.69 -8.72 25.60
N LEU A 8 -25.82 -9.01 24.95
CA LEU A 8 -25.96 -9.77 23.70
C LEU A 8 -25.45 -8.96 22.50
N PHE A 9 -24.34 -8.24 22.68
CA PHE A 9 -23.60 -7.57 21.62
C PHE A 9 -22.13 -7.94 21.78
N ILE A 10 -21.83 -9.23 21.62
CA ILE A 10 -20.52 -9.58 21.05
C ILE A 10 -20.64 -9.31 19.54
N VAL A 11 -20.74 -8.03 19.16
CA VAL A 11 -20.14 -7.64 17.90
C VAL A 11 -18.67 -7.82 18.18
N VAL A 12 -18.13 -8.99 17.81
CA VAL A 12 -16.68 -9.12 17.66
C VAL A 12 -16.35 -8.12 16.57
N ALA A 13 -16.01 -6.90 16.96
CA ALA A 13 -15.39 -5.95 16.08
C ALA A 13 -14.05 -6.61 15.71
N THR A 14 -14.01 -7.25 14.54
CA THR A 14 -12.77 -7.66 13.89
C THR A 14 -12.06 -6.39 13.46
N GLN A 15 -11.48 -5.68 14.41
CA GLN A 15 -10.69 -4.48 14.17
C GLN A 15 -9.26 -4.76 14.61
N ALA A 16 -8.50 -5.35 13.69
CA ALA A 16 -7.04 -5.43 13.75
C ALA A 16 -6.47 -5.81 12.36
N THR A 17 -6.81 -5.08 11.31
CA THR A 17 -6.09 -5.14 10.01
C THR A 17 -5.98 -3.80 9.29
N SER A 18 -6.79 -2.78 9.61
CA SER A 18 -6.81 -1.49 8.90
C SER A 18 -5.47 -0.75 9.00
N ASP A 19 -4.95 -0.50 10.20
CA ASP A 19 -3.78 0.39 10.39
C ASP A 19 -2.49 -0.12 9.73
N THR A 20 -2.34 -1.44 9.63
CA THR A 20 -1.18 -2.07 8.98
C THR A 20 -1.35 -2.03 7.47
N ASN A 21 -2.54 -2.36 6.97
CA ASN A 21 -2.85 -2.30 5.54
C ASN A 21 -2.72 -0.87 5.02
N ASP A 22 -3.23 0.12 5.74
CA ASP A 22 -3.15 1.54 5.37
C ASP A 22 -1.70 2.00 5.25
N LYS A 23 -0.83 1.61 6.19
CA LYS A 23 0.61 1.92 6.11
C LYS A 23 1.31 1.25 4.92
N TRP A 24 0.93 0.02 4.58
CA TRP A 24 1.47 -0.67 3.42
C TRP A 24 0.98 -0.05 2.11
N CYS A 25 -0.26 0.41 2.09
CA CYS A 25 -0.87 1.11 0.98
C CYS A 25 -0.19 2.44 0.71
N ASP A 26 -0.01 3.27 1.73
CA ASP A 26 0.71 4.54 1.61
C ASP A 26 2.14 4.30 1.13
N LEU A 27 2.82 3.31 1.69
CA LEU A 27 4.18 2.97 1.30
C LEU A 27 4.27 2.50 -0.17
N CYS A 28 3.29 1.71 -0.63
CA CYS A 28 3.21 1.26 -2.01
C CYS A 28 2.98 2.44 -2.96
N LYS A 29 2.06 3.35 -2.61
CA LYS A 29 1.77 4.55 -3.39
C LYS A 29 2.99 5.45 -3.50
N ASP A 30 3.67 5.70 -2.39
CA ASP A 30 4.91 6.49 -2.36
C ASP A 30 6.02 5.87 -3.21
N CYS A 31 6.12 4.53 -3.22
CA CYS A 31 7.09 3.83 -4.05
C CYS A 31 6.77 4.00 -5.53
N LEU A 32 5.53 3.72 -5.95
CA LEU A 32 5.12 3.82 -7.34
C LEU A 32 5.13 5.25 -7.86
N GLN A 33 4.81 6.23 -7.02
CA GLN A 33 4.93 7.64 -7.37
C GLN A 33 6.38 8.02 -7.70
N GLN A 34 7.35 7.61 -6.86
CA GLN A 34 8.77 7.82 -7.15
C GLN A 34 9.24 7.08 -8.41
N VAL A 35 8.81 5.82 -8.59
CA VAL A 35 9.14 5.03 -9.79
C VAL A 35 8.63 5.74 -11.05
N LYS A 36 7.38 6.20 -11.04
CA LYS A 36 6.77 6.97 -12.13
C LYS A 36 7.58 8.21 -12.45
N GLU A 37 7.91 9.03 -11.45
CA GLU A 37 8.69 10.26 -11.64
C GLU A 37 10.06 10.00 -12.29
N ILE A 38 10.74 8.92 -11.88
CA ILE A 38 12.02 8.52 -12.46
C ILE A 38 11.85 8.09 -13.92
N ILE A 39 10.83 7.29 -14.24
CA ILE A 39 10.57 6.82 -15.61
C ILE A 39 10.24 8.00 -16.54
N VAL A 40 9.36 8.91 -16.11
CA VAL A 40 8.99 10.11 -16.88
C VAL A 40 10.19 11.01 -17.13
N ALA A 41 11.08 11.13 -16.15
CA ALA A 41 12.34 11.87 -16.29
C ALA A 41 13.39 11.14 -17.15
N LYS A 42 13.07 9.98 -17.75
CA LYS A 42 14.00 9.11 -18.49
C LYS A 42 15.20 8.66 -17.65
N GLY A 43 14.97 8.43 -16.36
CA GLY A 43 15.96 7.93 -15.43
C GLY A 43 16.44 6.52 -15.77
N GLU A 44 17.58 6.13 -15.20
CA GLU A 44 18.16 4.81 -15.44
C GLU A 44 17.49 3.74 -14.55
N ASP A 45 17.52 2.48 -15.00
CA ASP A 45 16.98 1.35 -14.24
C ASP A 45 17.56 1.25 -12.83
N LYS A 46 18.82 1.65 -12.63
CA LYS A 46 19.47 1.68 -11.32
C LYS A 46 18.78 2.63 -10.34
N ASP A 47 18.24 3.75 -10.83
CA ASP A 47 17.60 4.78 -10.01
C ASP A 47 16.20 4.31 -9.61
N ILE A 48 15.48 3.67 -10.54
CA ILE A 48 14.19 3.01 -10.27
C ILE A 48 14.36 1.92 -9.21
N LEU A 49 15.38 1.06 -9.38
CA LEU A 49 15.70 -0.01 -8.42
C LEU A 49 16.13 0.53 -7.05
N ALA A 50 16.75 1.72 -6.99
CA ALA A 50 17.09 2.37 -5.72
C ALA A 50 15.84 2.89 -4.99
N ALA A 51 14.84 3.40 -5.71
CA ALA A 51 13.55 3.78 -5.12
C ALA A 51 12.83 2.56 -4.54
N ILE A 52 12.78 1.46 -5.31
CA ILE A 52 12.23 0.17 -4.89
C ILE A 52 13.00 -0.41 -3.69
N ASP A 53 14.33 -0.26 -3.62
CA ASP A 53 15.13 -0.76 -2.49
C ASP A 53 14.70 -0.11 -1.16
N LYS A 54 14.37 1.18 -1.17
CA LYS A 54 13.84 1.89 0.01
C LYS A 54 12.50 1.32 0.49
N TYR A 55 11.64 0.92 -0.45
CA TYR A 55 10.38 0.22 -0.17
C TYR A 55 10.67 -1.19 0.41
N CYS A 56 11.48 -1.97 -0.29
CA CYS A 56 11.74 -3.37 0.07
C CYS A 56 12.46 -3.54 1.41
N ARG A 57 13.21 -2.55 1.90
CA ARG A 57 13.83 -2.60 3.23
C ARG A 57 12.82 -2.56 4.39
N LYS A 58 11.57 -2.22 4.12
CA LYS A 58 10.51 -2.14 5.13
C LYS A 58 9.74 -3.46 5.28
N VAL A 59 9.88 -4.42 4.35
CA VAL A 59 9.22 -5.74 4.39
C VAL A 59 10.15 -6.84 4.95
N LEU A 60 9.58 -7.97 5.36
CA LEU A 60 10.33 -9.12 5.89
C LEU A 60 11.20 -9.81 4.83
N ASP A 61 10.64 -10.09 3.65
CA ASP A 61 11.38 -10.72 2.54
C ASP A 61 11.92 -9.65 1.58
N VAL A 62 13.03 -9.04 1.97
CA VAL A 62 13.72 -7.99 1.21
C VAL A 62 14.13 -8.47 -0.17
N ASP A 63 14.67 -9.69 -0.28
CA ASP A 63 15.17 -10.23 -1.55
C ASP A 63 14.05 -10.69 -2.47
N GLY A 64 12.98 -11.29 -1.92
CA GLY A 64 11.77 -11.60 -2.67
C GLY A 64 11.11 -10.34 -3.22
N CYS A 65 11.03 -9.28 -2.41
CA CYS A 65 10.52 -7.98 -2.86
C CYS A 65 11.33 -7.42 -4.04
N LYS A 66 12.67 -7.42 -3.94
CA LYS A 66 13.52 -6.93 -5.04
C LYS A 66 13.39 -7.77 -6.30
N ARG A 67 13.29 -9.10 -6.16
CA ARG A 67 13.07 -10.00 -7.31
C ARG A 67 11.75 -9.74 -7.98
N TYR A 68 10.68 -9.57 -7.21
CA TYR A 68 9.36 -9.22 -7.72
C TYR A 68 9.42 -7.95 -8.56
N TRP A 69 9.95 -6.86 -8.01
CA TRP A 69 10.01 -5.59 -8.74
C TRP A 69 10.97 -5.61 -9.94
N ARG A 70 12.07 -6.36 -9.89
CA ARG A 70 12.93 -6.56 -11.07
C ARG A 70 12.22 -7.28 -12.21
N TYR A 71 11.34 -8.22 -11.87
CA TYR A 71 10.55 -8.94 -12.85
C TYR A 71 9.50 -8.02 -13.52
N TYR A 72 8.85 -7.14 -12.74
CA TYR A 72 7.84 -6.20 -13.24
C TYR A 72 8.40 -4.88 -13.79
N LEU A 73 9.72 -4.63 -13.68
CA LEU A 73 10.34 -3.39 -14.16
C LEU A 73 10.05 -3.09 -15.65
N PRO A 74 10.08 -4.07 -16.58
CA PRO A 74 9.74 -3.82 -17.98
C PRO A 74 8.32 -3.29 -18.15
N ASP A 75 7.34 -3.91 -17.50
CA ASP A 75 5.92 -3.51 -17.55
C ASP A 75 5.74 -2.09 -16.99
N LEU A 76 6.38 -1.77 -15.86
CA LEU A 76 6.33 -0.41 -15.30
C LEU A 76 6.91 0.63 -16.27
N LYS A 77 7.97 0.29 -17.00
CA LYS A 77 8.56 1.18 -18.00
C LYS A 77 7.69 1.33 -19.24
N GLU A 78 6.94 0.30 -19.61
CA GLU A 78 5.93 0.36 -20.66
C GLU A 78 4.76 1.26 -20.25
N ASP A 79 4.27 1.11 -19.02
CA ASP A 79 3.18 1.92 -18.46
C ASP A 79 3.60 3.38 -18.26
N GLY A 80 4.82 3.65 -17.78
CA GLY A 80 5.40 5.00 -17.70
C GLY A 80 4.49 6.05 -17.02
N GLU A 81 3.99 7.01 -17.80
CA GLU A 81 3.05 8.05 -17.32
C GLU A 81 1.68 7.50 -16.91
N ASP A 82 1.30 6.33 -17.43
CA ASP A 82 0.01 5.68 -17.19
C ASP A 82 -0.02 4.87 -15.89
N ILE A 83 1.11 4.79 -15.17
CA ILE A 83 1.13 4.23 -13.81
C ILE A 83 0.17 5.04 -12.93
N ASP A 84 -0.86 4.37 -12.42
CA ASP A 84 -1.76 4.85 -11.37
C ASP A 84 -1.40 4.16 -10.04
N PRO A 85 -0.65 4.85 -9.13
CA PRO A 85 -0.25 4.27 -7.85
C PRO A 85 -1.44 3.85 -6.98
N GLU A 86 -2.56 4.56 -7.07
CA GLU A 86 -3.76 4.28 -6.29
C GLU A 86 -4.37 2.94 -6.73
N LEU A 87 -4.67 2.82 -8.03
CA LEU A 87 -5.28 1.61 -8.58
C LEU A 87 -4.36 0.39 -8.49
N TYR A 88 -3.06 0.58 -8.69
CA TYR A 88 -2.09 -0.51 -8.60
C TYR A 88 -2.02 -1.05 -7.17
N CYS A 89 -1.86 -0.18 -6.17
CA CYS A 89 -1.74 -0.59 -4.79
C CYS A 89 -3.05 -1.17 -4.24
N GLN A 90 -4.21 -0.63 -4.63
CA GLN A 90 -5.53 -1.24 -4.33
C GLN A 90 -5.62 -2.67 -4.83
N ARG A 91 -5.19 -2.94 -6.06
CA ARG A 91 -5.22 -4.29 -6.63
C ARG A 91 -4.21 -5.23 -5.98
N ALA A 92 -3.00 -4.76 -5.71
CA ALA A 92 -1.90 -5.58 -5.22
C ALA A 92 -2.03 -5.92 -3.72
N LEU A 93 -2.49 -4.97 -2.90
CA LEU A 93 -2.46 -5.05 -1.44
C LEU A 93 -3.85 -5.03 -0.81
N GLN A 94 -4.92 -5.06 -1.61
CA GLN A 94 -6.30 -4.90 -1.13
C GLN A 94 -6.49 -3.59 -0.35
N CYS A 95 -5.79 -2.53 -0.77
CA CYS A 95 -5.98 -1.22 -0.17
C CYS A 95 -7.44 -0.81 -0.31
N GLN A 96 -8.04 -0.33 0.77
CA GLN A 96 -9.30 0.35 0.64
C GLN A 96 -9.04 1.70 -0.05
N PRO A 97 -9.95 2.17 -0.92
CA PRO A 97 -9.87 3.53 -1.41
C PRO A 97 -9.81 4.45 -0.19
N GLN A 98 -8.82 5.35 -0.14
CA GLN A 98 -8.69 6.30 0.96
C GLN A 98 -10.02 7.06 1.05
N GLN A 99 -10.82 6.74 2.08
CA GLN A 99 -11.94 7.60 2.42
C GLN A 99 -11.31 8.93 2.87
N PRO A 100 -11.80 10.08 2.39
CA PRO A 100 -11.41 11.39 2.93
C PRO A 100 -11.44 11.35 4.46
N PRO A 101 -10.59 12.13 5.16
CA PRO A 101 -10.42 12.06 6.62
C PRO A 101 -11.73 11.75 7.30
N GLN A 102 -11.83 10.56 7.89
CA GLN A 102 -13.11 10.04 8.36
C GLN A 102 -13.64 11.00 9.43
N GLN A 103 -14.65 11.77 9.07
CA GLN A 103 -15.56 12.32 10.05
C GLN A 103 -16.24 11.12 10.67
N ILE A 104 -15.81 10.80 11.88
CA ILE A 104 -16.47 9.84 12.75
C ILE A 104 -17.88 10.39 12.97
N ALA A 105 -18.83 9.96 12.14
CA ALA A 105 -20.25 10.16 12.40
C ALA A 105 -20.56 9.35 13.66
N THR A 106 -20.52 10.04 14.79
CA THR A 106 -21.06 9.55 16.04
C THR A 106 -22.55 9.85 15.95
N ASP A 107 -23.36 8.84 15.66
CA ASP A 107 -24.79 8.86 16.00
C ASP A 107 -24.93 8.43 17.47
#